data_AF-A0A2G9T884-F1
#
_entry.id   AF-A0A2G9T884-F1
#
_cell.length_a   1.000
_cell.length_b   1.000
_cell.length_c   1.000
_cell.angle_alpha   90.00
_cell.angle_beta   90.00
_cell.angle_gamma   90.00
#
_symmetry.space_group_name_H-M   'P 1'
#
loop_
_entity.id
_entity.type
_entity.pdbx_description
1 polymer ?
#
loop_
_entity_poly.entity_id
_entity_poly.type
_entity_poly.pdbx_seq_one_letter_code
_entity_poly.pdbx_strand_id
1 'polypeptide(L)' 'MEECSQSSLVSVSLEYAEPHGTGLTAYEVEQCQCPPGYIGTSCEDCAPGYSRTGGGLYLGLCERCECHGHASQCDK' A
#
# COMPACT_ATOMS: atom_id res chain seq x y z
N MET A 1 -0.74 -43.18 -1.44
CA MET A 1 0.54 -42.45 -1.39
C MET A 1 0.29 -41.20 -2.21
N GLU A 2 0.11 -40.06 -1.57
CA GLU A 2 -0.22 -38.80 -2.25
C GLU A 2 1.03 -38.30 -2.99
N GLU A 3 0.92 -38.11 -4.30
CA GLU A 3 1.99 -37.53 -5.12
C GLU A 3 2.11 -36.04 -4.82
N CYS A 4 3.23 -35.63 -4.22
CA CYS A 4 3.59 -34.22 -4.10
C CYS A 4 3.97 -33.68 -5.48
N SER A 5 3.08 -32.88 -6.09
CA SER A 5 3.43 -32.03 -7.22
C SER A 5 4.19 -30.81 -6.70
N GLN A 6 5.45 -30.68 -7.08
CA GLN A 6 6.27 -29.50 -6.80
C GLN A 6 6.38 -28.66 -8.07
N SER A 7 6.01 -27.38 -7.97
CA SER A 7 6.22 -26.39 -9.02
C SER A 7 7.05 -25.23 -8.48
N SER A 8 7.86 -24.64 -9.35
CA SER A 8 8.66 -23.46 -9.03
C SER A 8 8.58 -22.46 -10.18
N LEU A 9 8.74 -21.18 -9.86
CA LEU A 9 8.81 -20.13 -10.87
C LEU A 9 10.19 -20.19 -11.53
N VAL A 10 10.23 -20.31 -12.86
CA VAL A 10 11.48 -20.32 -13.64
C VAL A 10 12.02 -18.89 -13.79
N SER A 11 11.14 -17.91 -13.97
CA SER A 11 11.49 -16.50 -14.14
C SER A 11 10.30 -15.59 -13.87
N VAL A 12 10.56 -14.39 -13.32
CA VAL A 12 9.56 -13.34 -13.10
C VAL A 12 10.17 -12.01 -13.54
N SER A 13 9.39 -11.19 -14.24
CA SER A 13 9.74 -9.82 -14.60
C SER A 13 8.58 -8.87 -14.29
N LEU A 14 8.89 -7.64 -13.92
CA LEU A 14 7.91 -6.59 -13.62
C LEU A 14 8.40 -5.27 -14.19
N GLU A 15 7.49 -4.48 -14.73
CA GLU A 15 7.72 -3.11 -15.16
C GLU A 15 7.25 -2.14 -14.07
N TYR A 16 7.89 -0.99 -13.97
CA TYR A 16 7.56 0.04 -12.99
C TYR A 16 7.56 1.42 -13.63
N ALA A 17 6.82 2.35 -13.04
CA ALA A 17 6.86 3.75 -13.43
C ALA A 17 7.99 4.48 -12.70
N GLU A 18 8.76 5.27 -13.43
CA GLU A 18 9.75 6.20 -12.88
C GLU A 18 9.14 7.61 -12.80
N PRO A 19 9.19 8.30 -11.64
CA PRO A 19 8.67 9.65 -11.46
C PRO A 19 9.10 10.68 -12.50
N HIS A 20 10.26 10.50 -13.15
CA HIS A 20 10.81 11.45 -14.13
C HIS A 20 10.70 10.95 -15.58
N GLY A 21 9.95 9.87 -15.79
CA GLY A 21 9.38 9.40 -17.06
C GLY A 21 10.26 9.60 -18.30
N THR A 22 11.20 8.69 -18.54
CA THR A 22 11.96 8.66 -19.81
C THR A 22 11.36 7.68 -20.84
N GLY A 23 10.26 7.00 -20.51
CA GLY A 23 9.65 5.92 -21.31
C GLY A 23 8.18 6.18 -21.67
N LEU A 24 7.44 5.12 -21.99
CA LEU A 24 6.00 5.18 -22.26
C LEU A 24 5.22 5.53 -20.98
N THR A 25 4.07 6.18 -21.14
CA THR A 25 3.16 6.46 -20.02
C THR A 25 2.65 5.17 -19.41
N ALA A 26 2.87 4.99 -18.11
CA ALA A 26 2.33 3.88 -17.34
C ALA A 26 0.89 4.19 -16.91
N TYR A 27 -0.09 3.90 -17.78
CA TYR A 27 -1.51 4.20 -17.54
C TYR A 27 -2.11 3.50 -16.31
N GLU A 28 -1.58 2.34 -15.95
CA GLU A 28 -2.05 1.55 -14.80
C GLU A 28 -1.44 2.02 -13.46
N VAL A 29 -0.48 2.96 -13.48
CA VAL A 29 0.10 3.52 -12.25
C VAL A 29 -0.65 4.77 -11.86
N GLU A 30 -1.37 4.68 -10.74
CA GLU A 30 -2.10 5.82 -10.19
C GLU A 30 -1.16 6.83 -9.52
N GLN A 31 -1.52 8.10 -9.57
CA GLN A 31 -0.90 9.16 -8.76
C GLN A 31 -2.01 10.01 -8.14
N CYS A 32 -2.62 9.46 -7.09
CA CYS A 32 -3.77 10.04 -6.44
C CYS A 32 -3.38 11.21 -5.50
N GLN A 33 -4.23 12.23 -5.44
CA GLN A 33 -4.15 13.26 -4.40
C GLN A 33 -4.84 12.71 -3.13
N CYS A 34 -4.05 12.30 -2.13
CA CYS A 34 -4.61 11.60 -0.98
C CYS A 34 -5.33 12.52 0.01
N PRO A 35 -6.47 12.06 0.58
CA PRO A 35 -7.12 12.73 1.70
C PRO A 35 -6.25 12.64 2.97
N PRO A 36 -6.54 13.46 4.00
CA PRO A 36 -5.80 13.42 5.25
C PRO A 36 -5.76 12.02 5.88
N GLY A 37 -4.57 11.58 6.29
CA GLY A 37 -4.37 10.26 6.92
C GLY A 37 -3.98 9.14 5.96
N TYR A 38 -3.95 9.38 4.65
CA TYR A 38 -3.58 8.40 3.64
C TYR A 38 -2.34 8.85 2.85
N ILE A 39 -1.52 7.88 2.42
CA ILE A 39 -0.32 8.04 1.60
C ILE A 39 -0.21 6.87 0.61
N GLY A 40 0.75 6.97 -0.32
CA GLY A 40 0.95 5.98 -1.39
C GLY A 40 0.48 6.52 -2.74
N THR A 41 0.82 5.81 -3.82
CA THR A 41 0.46 6.21 -5.19
C THR A 41 -1.04 6.10 -5.45
N SER A 42 -1.70 5.18 -4.75
CA SER A 42 -3.13 4.89 -4.79
C SER A 42 -3.84 5.21 -3.46
N CYS A 43 -3.17 5.93 -2.54
CA CYS A 43 -3.66 6.18 -1.18
C CYS A 43 -3.92 4.87 -0.40
N GLU A 44 -3.12 3.85 -0.68
CA GLU A 44 -3.24 2.48 -0.19
C GLU A 44 -2.67 2.29 1.22
N ASP A 45 -1.92 3.25 1.74
CA ASP A 45 -1.26 3.18 3.04
C ASP A 45 -1.76 4.28 3.99
N CYS A 46 -1.74 3.99 5.30
CA CYS A 46 -1.96 5.04 6.30
C CYS A 46 -0.70 5.88 6.50
N ALA A 47 -0.92 7.20 6.57
CA ALA A 47 0.10 8.17 6.92
C ALA A 47 0.67 7.90 8.33
N PRO A 48 1.90 8.35 8.63
CA PRO A 48 2.45 8.25 9.98
C PRO A 48 1.49 8.82 11.04
N GLY A 49 1.26 8.07 12.13
CA GLY A 49 0.31 8.44 13.18
C GLY A 49 -1.15 8.06 12.88
N TYR A 50 -1.42 7.32 11.80
CA TYR A 50 -2.71 6.76 11.46
C TYR A 50 -2.61 5.23 11.34
N SER A 51 -3.64 4.49 11.76
CA SER A 51 -3.76 3.03 11.63
C SER A 51 -5.09 2.65 10.98
N ARG A 52 -5.11 1.49 10.31
CA ARG A 52 -6.31 0.97 9.64
C ARG A 52 -7.30 0.44 10.65
N THR A 53 -8.53 0.95 10.64
CA THR A 53 -9.62 0.32 11.37
C THR A 53 -10.02 -1.00 10.70
N GLY A 54 -10.26 -2.03 11.51
CA GLY A 54 -10.70 -3.34 11.01
C GLY A 54 -12.11 -3.37 10.38
N GLY A 55 -12.77 -2.21 10.22
CA GLY A 55 -14.11 -2.10 9.65
C GLY A 55 -14.21 -0.97 8.63
N GLY A 56 -14.85 -1.25 7.48
CA GLY A 56 -15.08 -0.27 6.41
C GLY A 56 -15.14 -0.93 5.02
N LEU A 57 -15.44 -0.13 3.99
CA LEU A 57 -15.33 -0.59 2.60
C LEU A 57 -13.84 -0.83 2.25
N TYR A 58 -13.56 -1.86 1.44
CA TYR A 58 -12.19 -2.28 1.04
C TYR A 58 -11.29 -2.71 2.21
N LEU A 59 -10.34 -1.85 2.60
CA LEU A 59 -9.23 -2.12 3.52
C LEU A 59 -9.42 -1.42 4.89
N GLY A 60 -10.59 -0.83 5.15
CA GLY A 60 -10.84 -0.03 6.35
C GLY A 60 -10.37 1.43 6.24
N LEU A 61 -10.66 2.23 7.27
CA LEU A 61 -10.33 3.66 7.31
C LEU A 61 -9.02 3.92 8.03
N CYS A 62 -8.24 4.91 7.58
CA CYS A 62 -7.07 5.37 8.32
C CYS A 62 -7.51 6.39 9.37
N GLU A 63 -7.51 5.98 10.63
CA GLU A 63 -7.85 6.84 11.76
C GLU A 63 -6.60 7.23 12.54
N ARG A 64 -6.62 8.44 13.11
CA ARG A 64 -5.49 8.95 13.90
C ARG A 64 -5.34 8.10 15.16
N CYS A 65 -4.11 7.74 15.48
CA CYS A 65 -3.81 6.99 16.68
C CYS A 65 -3.94 7.83 17.95
N GLU A 66 -4.60 7.26 18.96
CA GLU A 66 -4.75 7.88 20.28
C GLU A 66 -3.57 7.50 21.19
N CYS A 67 -2.44 8.13 20.93
CA CYS A 67 -1.22 7.94 21.73
C CYS A 67 -1.17 8.82 22.99
N HIS A 68 -2.23 9.57 23.30
CA HIS A 68 -2.32 10.50 24.45
C HIS A 68 -1.14 11.49 24.55
N GLY A 69 -0.54 11.87 23.42
CA GLY A 69 0.62 12.77 23.38
C GLY A 69 1.98 12.12 23.74
N HIS A 70 2.04 10.81 23.92
CA HIS A 70 3.28 10.09 24.23
C HIS A 70 4.02 9.57 23.00
N ALA A 71 3.39 9.57 21.84
CA ALA A 71 4.00 9.18 20.58
C ALA A 71 3.37 9.95 19.41
N SER A 72 4.17 10.15 18.36
CA SER A 72 3.72 10.70 17.08
C SER A 72 3.44 9.61 16.03
N GLN A 73 3.72 8.35 16.36
CA GLN A 73 3.54 7.18 15.51
C GLN A 73 3.01 6.00 16.33
N CYS A 74 2.36 5.08 15.64
CA CYS A 74 1.74 3.87 16.16
C CYS A 74 1.99 2.73 15.18
N ASP A 75 1.83 1.50 15.65
CA ASP A 75 1.82 0.34 14.77
C ASP A 75 0.61 0.42 13.84
N LYS A 76 0.84 0.07 12.57
CA LYS A 76 -0.16 0.17 11.51
C LYS A 76 -1.13 -1.00 11.51
#